data_AF-A0A8U0QG03-F1
#
_entry.id   AF-A0A8U0QG03-F1
#
_cell.length_a   1.000
_cell.length_b   1.000
_cell.length_c   1.000
_cell.angle_alpha   90.00
_cell.angle_beta   90.00
_cell.angle_gamma   90.00
#
_symmetry.space_group_name_H-M   'P 1'
#
loop_
_entity.id
_entity.type
_entity.pdbx_description
1 polymer ?
#
loop_
_entity_poly.entity_id
_entity_poly.type
_entity_poly.pdbx_seq_one_letter_code
_entity_poly.pdbx_strand_id
1 'polypeptide(L)'
;NEDKRALTWKILPKKACKNLMNVLNNLYQQLVDGQQRPDGLLELSMSDCTELACGKSLHSLEMEIQEAFLRFMAAILKGYRSYLRPITQAPSEKTTDASSLFDLQGFLKSRDRSHQKFYSLMTKTQMFIRFIEECSFVSDKDASLAFFDDCVDK
;
A
#
# COMPACT_ATOMS: atom_id res chain seq x y z
N ASN A 1 16.94 -22.13 -0.70
CA ASN A 1 16.29 -20.99 -1.39
C ASN A 1 14.93 -21.40 -1.98
N GLU A 2 14.15 -22.21 -1.25
CA GLU A 2 12.82 -22.69 -1.65
C GLU A 2 11.72 -21.65 -1.38
N ASP A 3 11.99 -20.66 -0.53
CA ASP A 3 11.04 -19.63 -0.12
C ASP A 3 10.55 -18.74 -1.27
N LYS A 4 11.37 -18.58 -2.33
CA LYS A 4 11.01 -17.76 -3.51
C LYS A 4 10.12 -18.48 -4.52
N ARG A 5 10.10 -19.82 -4.53
CA ARG A 5 9.42 -20.61 -5.58
C ARG A 5 7.88 -20.65 -5.46
N ALA A 6 7.31 -20.10 -4.38
CA ALA A 6 5.87 -20.13 -4.13
C ALA A 6 5.26 -18.77 -3.73
N LEU A 7 5.88 -17.66 -4.17
CA LEU A 7 5.28 -16.32 -4.03
C LEU A 7 4.17 -16.16 -5.06
N THR A 8 2.97 -16.58 -4.69
CA THR A 8 1.75 -16.36 -5.48
C THR A 8 0.86 -15.35 -4.77
N TRP A 9 0.07 -14.59 -5.50
CA TRP A 9 -0.91 -13.64 -4.94
C TRP A 9 -1.87 -14.29 -3.93
N LYS A 10 -2.02 -15.62 -3.97
CA LYS A 10 -2.85 -16.41 -3.05
C LYS A 10 -2.40 -16.34 -1.58
N ILE A 11 -1.17 -15.92 -1.30
CA ILE A 11 -0.70 -15.75 0.10
C ILE A 11 -1.22 -14.47 0.73
N LEU A 12 -1.63 -13.48 -0.08
CA LEU A 12 -2.08 -12.17 0.40
C LEU A 12 -3.35 -12.29 1.26
N PRO A 13 -3.58 -11.36 2.20
CA PRO A 13 -4.83 -11.31 2.96
C PRO A 13 -6.03 -11.20 2.04
N LYS A 14 -6.91 -12.22 2.05
CA LYS A 14 -7.96 -12.40 1.04
C LYS A 14 -8.88 -11.19 0.90
N LYS A 15 -9.30 -10.61 2.03
CA LYS A 15 -10.22 -9.46 2.05
C LYS A 15 -9.57 -8.22 1.42
N ALA A 16 -8.35 -7.87 1.84
CA ALA A 16 -7.62 -6.72 1.31
C ALA A 16 -7.31 -6.91 -0.19
N CYS A 17 -6.83 -8.10 -0.57
CA CYS A 17 -6.52 -8.43 -1.97
C CYS A 17 -7.77 -8.39 -2.85
N LYS A 18 -8.90 -8.95 -2.40
CA LYS A 18 -10.17 -8.89 -3.15
C LYS A 18 -10.62 -7.45 -3.38
N ASN A 19 -10.55 -6.60 -2.35
CA ASN A 19 -10.93 -5.19 -2.48
C ASN A 19 -10.03 -4.46 -3.49
N LEU A 20 -8.72 -4.66 -3.41
CA LEU A 20 -7.76 -4.09 -4.36
C LEU A 20 -8.09 -4.52 -5.80
N MET A 21 -8.25 -5.83 -6.03
CA MET A 21 -8.53 -6.36 -7.36
C MET A 21 -9.88 -5.86 -7.90
N ASN A 22 -10.91 -5.73 -7.05
CA ASN A 22 -12.20 -5.18 -7.46
C ASN A 22 -12.05 -3.73 -7.95
N VAL A 23 -11.31 -2.88 -7.22
CA VAL A 23 -11.09 -1.49 -7.63
C VAL A 23 -10.31 -1.44 -8.94
N LEU A 24 -9.19 -2.18 -9.04
CA LEU A 24 -8.38 -2.21 -10.26
C LEU A 24 -9.15 -2.75 -11.47
N ASN A 25 -9.98 -3.78 -11.30
CA ASN A 25 -10.83 -4.29 -12.37
C ASN A 25 -11.88 -3.26 -12.81
N ASN A 26 -12.49 -2.53 -11.88
CA ASN A 26 -13.44 -1.47 -12.22
C ASN A 26 -12.76 -0.35 -13.01
N LEU A 27 -11.56 0.08 -12.60
CA LEU A 27 -10.77 1.06 -13.34
C LEU A 27 -10.42 0.57 -14.74
N TYR A 28 -10.01 -0.70 -14.85
CA TYR A 28 -9.73 -1.31 -16.15
C TYR A 28 -10.97 -1.36 -17.05
N GLN A 29 -12.14 -1.76 -16.54
CA GLN A 29 -13.38 -1.78 -17.32
C GLN A 29 -13.77 -0.37 -17.81
N GLN A 30 -13.66 0.66 -16.96
CA GLN A 30 -13.91 2.05 -17.37
C GLN A 30 -13.00 2.50 -18.53
N LEU A 31 -11.75 2.05 -18.54
CA LEU A 31 -10.82 2.33 -19.64
C LEU A 31 -11.23 1.61 -20.93
N VAL A 32 -11.62 0.34 -20.84
CA VAL A 32 -12.05 -0.46 -22.00
C VAL A 32 -13.35 0.10 -22.60
N ASP A 33 -14.33 0.42 -21.77
CA ASP A 33 -15.63 0.95 -22.21
C ASP A 33 -15.49 2.36 -22.81
N GLY A 34 -14.57 3.18 -22.29
CA GLY A 34 -14.26 4.50 -22.82
C GLY A 34 -13.63 4.49 -24.22
N GLN A 35 -12.97 3.40 -24.61
CA GLN A 35 -12.35 3.25 -25.94
C GLN A 35 -13.36 2.84 -27.03
N GLN A 36 -14.57 2.38 -26.66
CA GLN A 36 -15.59 1.90 -27.60
C GLN A 36 -16.62 2.97 -28.00
N ARG A 37 -16.24 4.25 -28.08
CA ARG A 37 -17.14 5.27 -28.65
C ARG A 37 -17.28 5.03 -30.16
N PRO A 38 -18.51 4.97 -30.71
CA PRO A 38 -18.71 4.87 -32.15
C PRO A 38 -18.16 6.13 -32.82
N ASP A 39 -17.30 5.93 -33.82
CA ASP A 39 -16.79 6.97 -34.73
C ASP A 39 -17.92 7.90 -35.17
N GLY A 40 -17.72 9.22 -35.00
CA GLY A 40 -18.67 10.15 -35.57
C GLY A 40 -18.66 11.62 -35.17
N LEU A 41 -17.63 12.18 -34.52
CA LEU A 41 -17.34 13.61 -34.64
C LEU A 41 -15.95 13.95 -34.06
N LEU A 42 -14.95 14.02 -34.94
CA LEU A 42 -13.73 14.77 -34.68
C LEU A 42 -14.07 16.26 -34.80
N GLU A 43 -14.24 16.96 -33.68
CA GLU A 43 -14.14 18.42 -33.67
C GLU A 43 -13.25 18.90 -32.50
N LEU A 44 -12.00 19.18 -32.88
CA LEU A 44 -11.25 20.38 -32.51
C LEU A 44 -11.40 20.88 -31.06
N SER A 45 -10.55 20.33 -30.18
CA SER A 45 -9.83 21.17 -29.21
C SER A 45 -8.42 20.62 -29.03
N MET A 46 -7.45 21.33 -29.58
CA MET A 46 -6.02 21.15 -29.28
C MET A 46 -5.70 21.76 -27.92
N SER A 47 -6.23 21.19 -26.84
CA SER A 47 -5.84 21.57 -25.48
C SER A 47 -5.57 20.31 -24.67
N ASP A 48 -4.27 20.07 -24.48
CA ASP A 48 -3.64 19.18 -23.52
C ASP A 48 -4.00 17.69 -23.55
N CYS A 49 -3.11 16.95 -24.23
CA CYS A 49 -2.98 15.50 -24.28
C CYS A 49 -2.89 14.86 -22.87
N THR A 50 -4.01 14.81 -22.16
CA THR A 50 -4.10 14.26 -20.78
C THR A 50 -5.41 13.56 -20.48
N GLU A 51 -6.42 13.64 -21.35
CA GLU A 51 -7.72 13.00 -21.16
C GLU A 51 -7.76 11.61 -21.85
N LEU A 52 -8.04 10.57 -21.05
CA LEU A 52 -8.32 9.23 -21.55
C LEU A 52 -9.69 9.22 -22.24
N ALA A 53 -9.92 8.27 -23.15
CA ALA A 53 -11.17 8.19 -23.91
C ALA A 53 -12.47 8.10 -23.06
N CYS A 54 -12.34 7.74 -21.78
CA CYS A 54 -13.42 7.76 -20.78
C CYS A 54 -13.78 9.16 -20.24
N GLY A 55 -13.09 10.24 -20.64
CA GLY A 55 -13.27 11.59 -20.07
C GLY A 55 -12.64 11.78 -18.69
N LYS A 56 -11.82 10.81 -18.24
CA LYS A 56 -10.98 10.92 -17.04
C LYS A 56 -9.58 11.35 -17.44
N SER A 57 -8.97 12.27 -16.69
CA SER A 57 -7.56 12.59 -16.89
C SER A 57 -6.66 11.41 -16.46
N LEU A 58 -5.50 11.26 -17.12
CA LEU A 58 -4.49 10.28 -16.74
C LEU A 58 -4.06 10.44 -15.27
N HIS A 59 -3.99 11.69 -14.80
CA HIS A 59 -3.68 12.00 -13.41
C HIS A 59 -4.76 11.49 -12.44
N SER A 60 -6.06 11.64 -12.77
CA SER A 60 -7.14 11.09 -11.93
C SER A 60 -7.05 9.57 -11.80
N LEU A 61 -6.76 8.88 -12.92
CA LEU A 61 -6.58 7.43 -12.90
C LEU A 61 -5.40 7.01 -12.03
N GLU A 62 -4.26 7.72 -12.15
CA GLU A 62 -3.08 7.47 -11.33
C GLU A 62 -3.41 7.60 -9.83
N MET A 63 -4.11 8.67 -9.45
CA MET A 63 -4.54 8.89 -8.07
C MET A 63 -5.47 7.80 -7.55
N GLU A 64 -6.44 7.33 -8.36
CA GLU A 64 -7.33 6.22 -7.98
C GLU A 64 -6.57 4.90 -7.78
N ILE A 65 -5.54 4.64 -8.60
CA ILE A 65 -4.67 3.46 -8.45
C ILE A 65 -3.83 3.57 -7.19
N GLN A 66 -3.18 4.72 -6.98
CA GLN A 66 -2.38 4.99 -5.78
C GLN A 66 -3.23 4.83 -4.51
N GLU A 67 -4.45 5.39 -4.49
CA GLU A 67 -5.38 5.25 -3.38
C GLU A 67 -5.77 3.77 -3.14
N ALA A 68 -6.02 3.00 -4.20
CA ALA A 68 -6.35 1.58 -4.06
C ALA A 68 -5.23 0.79 -3.36
N PHE A 69 -3.98 1.04 -3.74
CA PHE A 69 -2.82 0.43 -3.09
C PHE A 69 -2.56 0.97 -1.69
N LEU A 70 -2.78 2.26 -1.45
CA LEU A 70 -2.70 2.86 -0.12
C LEU A 70 -3.67 2.20 0.85
N ARG A 71 -4.95 2.06 0.46
CA ARG A 71 -5.98 1.37 1.26
C ARG A 71 -5.64 -0.09 1.51
N PHE A 72 -5.03 -0.77 0.53
CA PHE A 72 -4.53 -2.13 0.70
C PHE A 72 -3.41 -2.21 1.75
N MET A 73 -2.44 -1.30 1.70
CA MET A 73 -1.35 -1.21 2.67
C MET A 73 -1.86 -0.88 4.08
N ALA A 74 -2.77 0.09 4.18
CA ALA A 74 -3.43 0.47 5.44
C ALA A 74 -4.17 -0.72 6.07
N ALA A 75 -4.89 -1.50 5.27
CA ALA A 75 -5.59 -2.70 5.75
C ALA A 75 -4.63 -3.79 6.27
N ILE A 76 -3.45 -3.93 5.66
CA ILE A 76 -2.45 -4.93 6.04
C ILE A 76 -1.67 -4.52 7.29
N LEU A 77 -1.34 -3.23 7.39
CA LEU A 77 -0.59 -2.66 8.50
C LEU A 77 -1.52 -2.18 9.64
N LYS A 78 -2.82 -2.49 9.58
CA LYS A 78 -3.76 -2.03 10.60
C LYS A 78 -3.36 -2.41 12.03
N GLY A 79 -3.27 -1.40 12.89
CA GLY A 79 -2.88 -1.52 14.30
C GLY A 79 -1.37 -1.64 14.53
N TYR A 80 -0.52 -1.42 13.52
CA TYR A 80 0.94 -1.57 13.68
C TYR A 80 1.51 -0.65 14.77
N ARG A 81 0.97 0.56 14.97
CA ARG A 81 1.47 1.51 15.98
C ARG A 81 1.48 0.95 17.40
N SER A 82 0.55 0.07 17.76
CA SER A 82 0.53 -0.59 19.08
C SER A 82 1.72 -1.51 19.32
N TYR A 83 2.49 -1.83 18.28
CA TYR A 83 3.68 -2.66 18.34
C TYR A 83 4.97 -1.85 18.13
N LEU A 84 4.90 -0.52 17.90
CA LEU A 84 6.08 0.33 17.94
C LEU A 84 6.59 0.44 19.39
N ARG A 85 7.90 0.34 19.55
CA ARG A 85 8.55 0.47 20.85
C ARG A 85 8.99 1.92 21.05
N PRO A 86 8.89 2.47 22.28
CA PRO A 86 9.37 3.81 22.56
C PRO A 86 10.87 3.95 22.25
N ILE A 87 11.26 5.04 21.59
CA ILE A 87 12.68 5.36 21.42
C ILE A 87 13.19 5.93 22.73
N THR A 88 13.99 5.14 23.44
CA THR A 88 14.57 5.55 24.73
C THR A 88 15.99 6.12 24.60
N GLN A 89 16.64 6.07 23.43
CA GLN A 89 18.00 6.57 23.20
C GLN A 89 18.19 7.15 21.79
N ALA A 90 19.16 8.07 21.66
CA ALA A 90 19.50 8.69 20.38
C ALA A 90 20.00 7.65 19.35
N PRO A 91 19.66 7.77 18.05
CA PRO A 91 20.07 6.80 17.04
C PRO A 91 21.61 6.75 16.90
N SER A 92 22.21 5.59 17.20
CA SER A 92 23.58 5.21 16.83
C SER A 92 23.57 4.21 15.65
N GLU A 93 24.68 4.06 14.92
CA GLU A 93 24.80 3.13 13.76
C GLU A 93 24.46 1.65 14.08
N LYS A 94 24.43 1.26 15.37
CA LYS A 94 24.08 -0.10 15.83
C LYS A 94 22.64 -0.25 16.33
N THR A 95 21.87 0.84 16.41
CA THR A 95 20.49 0.88 16.96
C THR A 95 19.40 0.79 15.89
N THR A 96 19.75 0.64 14.61
CA THR A 96 18.81 0.48 13.50
C THR A 96 18.38 -0.97 13.29
N ASP A 97 18.31 -1.78 14.36
CA ASP A 97 17.70 -3.10 14.27
C ASP A 97 16.18 -2.96 14.42
N ALA A 98 15.43 -3.40 13.41
CA ALA A 98 13.97 -3.40 13.42
C ALA A 98 13.40 -4.10 14.66
N SER A 99 14.12 -5.08 15.23
CA SER A 99 13.71 -5.79 16.44
C SER A 99 13.71 -4.91 17.70
N SER A 100 14.52 -3.85 17.72
CA SER A 100 14.58 -2.88 18.81
C SER A 100 13.46 -1.83 18.72
N LEU A 101 12.98 -1.55 17.51
CA LEU A 101 11.96 -0.54 17.21
C LEU A 101 10.54 -1.11 17.21
N PHE A 102 10.37 -2.42 17.01
CA PHE A 102 9.06 -3.02 16.78
C PHE A 102 8.91 -4.38 17.45
N ASP A 103 7.81 -4.59 18.17
CA ASP A 103 7.39 -5.91 18.66
C ASP A 103 6.86 -6.76 17.50
N LEU A 104 7.79 -7.30 16.72
CA LEU A 104 7.50 -8.17 15.58
C LEU A 104 6.71 -9.42 15.99
N GLN A 105 7.03 -10.01 17.14
CA GLN A 105 6.33 -11.21 17.60
C GLN A 105 4.88 -10.91 17.98
N GLY A 106 4.64 -9.82 18.72
CA GLY A 106 3.29 -9.36 19.03
C GLY A 106 2.49 -9.06 17.78
N PHE A 107 3.08 -8.34 16.82
CA PHE A 107 2.42 -8.02 15.55
C PHE A 107 2.03 -9.28 14.80
N LEU A 108 2.95 -10.22 14.60
CA LEU A 108 2.66 -11.49 13.92
C LEU A 108 1.57 -12.28 14.65
N LYS A 109 1.59 -12.37 15.99
CA LYS A 109 0.56 -13.07 16.78
C LYS A 109 -0.83 -12.45 16.63
N SER A 110 -0.93 -11.16 16.34
CA SER A 110 -2.21 -10.47 16.13
C SER A 110 -2.87 -10.75 14.78
N ARG A 111 -2.14 -11.36 13.83
CA ARG A 111 -2.62 -11.60 12.47
C ARG A 111 -3.30 -12.96 12.33
N ASP A 112 -4.25 -13.03 11.39
CA ASP A 112 -4.95 -14.27 11.03
C ASP A 112 -3.95 -15.40 10.68
N ARG A 113 -4.16 -16.57 11.27
CA ARG A 113 -3.30 -17.75 11.11
C ARG A 113 -3.17 -18.18 9.65
N SER A 114 -4.22 -18.03 8.85
CA SER A 114 -4.24 -18.38 7.43
C SER A 114 -3.35 -17.50 6.56
N HIS A 115 -2.94 -16.33 7.07
CA HIS A 115 -2.10 -15.36 6.36
C HIS A 115 -0.70 -15.19 6.98
N GLN A 116 -0.34 -16.02 7.96
CA GLN A 116 0.95 -15.93 8.66
C GLN A 116 2.16 -16.03 7.74
N LYS A 117 2.09 -16.88 6.70
CA LYS A 117 3.18 -17.00 5.71
C LYS A 117 3.44 -15.67 5.02
N PHE A 118 2.39 -14.93 4.66
CA PHE A 118 2.54 -13.61 4.04
C PHE A 118 3.17 -12.61 5.02
N TYR A 119 2.64 -12.50 6.24
CA TYR A 119 3.18 -11.54 7.21
C TYR A 119 4.62 -11.84 7.56
N SER A 120 4.96 -13.12 7.78
CA SER A 120 6.33 -13.54 8.10
C SER A 120 7.34 -13.25 6.98
N LEU A 121 6.89 -13.21 5.72
CA LEU A 121 7.71 -12.78 4.58
C LEU A 121 7.78 -11.26 4.47
N MET A 122 6.63 -10.58 4.55
CA MET A 122 6.52 -9.13 4.42
C MET A 122 7.36 -8.41 5.47
N THR A 123 7.34 -8.86 6.71
CA THR A 123 8.12 -8.24 7.80
C THR A 123 9.62 -8.48 7.71
N LYS A 124 10.09 -9.39 6.84
CA LYS A 124 11.52 -9.60 6.55
C LYS A 124 12.02 -8.75 5.39
N THR A 125 11.14 -8.02 4.70
CA THR A 125 11.54 -7.17 3.58
C THR A 125 12.25 -5.92 4.06
N GLN A 126 13.20 -5.43 3.26
CA GLN A 126 13.87 -4.16 3.54
C GLN A 126 12.86 -3.00 3.58
N MET A 127 11.83 -3.02 2.74
CA MET A 127 10.78 -2.01 2.72
C MET A 127 10.03 -1.93 4.05
N PHE A 128 9.67 -3.06 4.65
CA PHE A 128 9.02 -3.07 5.97
C PHE A 128 9.95 -2.52 7.06
N ILE A 129 11.23 -2.93 7.04
CA ILE A 129 12.22 -2.43 8.00
C ILE A 129 12.36 -0.91 7.90
N ARG A 130 12.48 -0.37 6.67
CA ARG A 130 12.55 1.08 6.44
C ARG A 130 11.28 1.81 6.89
N PHE A 131 10.12 1.24 6.61
CA PHE A 131 8.85 1.80 7.09
C PHE A 131 8.81 1.91 8.62
N ILE A 132 9.28 0.88 9.34
CA ILE A 132 9.36 0.91 10.81
C ILE A 132 10.37 1.95 11.30
N GLU A 133 11.54 2.04 10.66
CA GLU A 133 12.53 3.08 10.96
C GLU A 133 11.93 4.48 10.78
N GLU A 134 11.26 4.73 9.66
CA GLU A 134 10.59 6.00 9.37
C GLU A 134 9.51 6.30 10.42
N CYS A 135 8.63 5.34 10.73
CA CYS A 135 7.61 5.53 11.77
C CYS A 135 8.19 5.84 13.16
N SER A 136 9.40 5.37 13.43
CA SER A 136 10.04 5.54 14.73
C SER A 136 10.82 6.85 14.80
N PHE A 137 11.58 7.19 13.75
CA PHE A 137 12.54 8.30 13.77
C PHE A 137 12.04 9.59 13.10
N VAL A 138 10.95 9.54 12.33
CA VAL A 138 10.39 10.73 11.69
C VAL A 138 9.63 11.57 12.72
N SER A 139 9.93 12.87 12.74
CA SER A 139 9.27 13.85 13.60
C SER A 139 7.78 13.99 13.26
N ASP A 140 6.95 14.37 14.23
CA ASP A 140 5.50 14.70 14.12
C ASP A 140 5.10 15.69 12.99
N LYS A 141 6.04 16.10 12.13
CA LYS A 141 5.86 17.02 11.01
C LYS A 141 5.79 16.35 9.64
N ASP A 142 5.90 15.03 9.57
CA ASP A 142 5.74 14.33 8.29
C ASP A 142 4.26 14.12 7.97
N ALA A 143 3.73 15.00 7.13
CA ALA A 143 2.35 14.95 6.66
C ALA A 143 2.00 13.64 5.95
N SER A 144 2.97 12.97 5.32
CA SER A 144 2.72 11.71 4.62
C SER A 144 2.48 10.54 5.58
N LEU A 145 3.23 10.49 6.68
CA LEU A 145 3.05 9.49 7.72
C LEU A 145 1.74 9.73 8.49
N ALA A 146 1.46 10.97 8.86
CA ALA A 146 0.19 11.33 9.52
C ALA A 146 -1.03 10.97 8.65
N PHE A 147 -0.96 11.22 7.34
CA PHE A 147 -2.00 10.82 6.41
C PHE A 147 -2.14 9.30 6.29
N PHE A 148 -1.03 8.56 6.30
CA PHE A 148 -1.06 7.09 6.31
C PHE A 148 -1.72 6.55 7.57
N ASP A 149 -1.41 7.12 8.73
CA ASP A 149 -2.04 6.76 10.01
C ASP A 149 -3.55 6.99 10.00
N ASP A 150 -3.98 8.15 9.49
CA ASP A 150 -5.40 8.44 9.28
C ASP A 150 -6.09 7.41 8.37
N CYS A 151 -5.36 6.85 7.40
CA CYS A 151 -5.88 5.78 6.54
C CYS A 151 -5.94 4.42 7.25
N VAL A 152 -5.03 4.15 8.18
CA VAL A 152 -4.97 2.92 8.98
C VAL A 152 -6.09 2.85 10.02
N ASP A 153 -6.41 3.99 10.63
CA ASP A 153 -7.39 4.08 11.72
C ASP A 153 -8.85 4.06 11.24
N LYS A 154 -9.10 4.38 9.95
CA LYS A 154 -10.39 4.20 9.27
C LYS A 154 -10.79 2.72 9.12
#